data_AF-A0A2R6IS30-F1
#
_entry.id   AF-A0A2R6IS30-F1
#
_cell.length_a   1.000
_cell.length_b   1.000
_cell.length_c   1.000
_cell.angle_alpha   90.00
_cell.angle_beta   90.00
_cell.angle_gamma   90.00
#
_symmetry.space_group_name_H-M   'P 1'
#
loop_
_entity.id
_entity.type
_entity.pdbx_description
1 polymer ?
#
loop_
_entity_poly.entity_id
_entity_poly.type
_entity_poly.pdbx_seq_one_letter_code
_entity_poly.pdbx_strand_id
1 'polypeptide(L)'
;MALVERDATAAADSGADSGVGTYRVVDPMDETGRMTVKSTDGETHTVVGALDERLSRRLADRARGATVRMELSEAPSGTGHVVARVKAGALPPL
;
A
#
# COMPACT_ATOMS: atom_id res chain seq x y z
N MET A 1 19.78 37.55 -15.87
CA MET A 1 18.44 36.98 -16.10
C MET A 1 18.35 35.71 -15.28
N ALA A 2 17.39 35.66 -14.37
CA ALA A 2 17.15 34.55 -13.46
C ALA A 2 16.16 33.56 -14.09
N LEU A 3 16.44 32.26 -13.97
CA LEU A 3 15.41 31.24 -13.80
C LEU A 3 15.93 30.22 -12.79
N VAL A 4 15.44 30.37 -11.57
CA VAL A 4 15.34 29.29 -10.58
C VAL A 4 14.27 28.33 -11.13
N GLU A 5 14.66 27.10 -11.42
CA GLU A 5 13.73 25.97 -11.39
C GLU A 5 14.27 24.98 -10.36
N ARG A 6 13.89 25.25 -9.10
CA ARG A 6 13.84 24.23 -8.06
C ARG A 6 12.63 23.35 -8.38
N ASP A 7 12.78 22.42 -9.31
CA ASP A 7 11.88 21.28 -9.33
C ASP A 7 12.40 20.26 -8.32
N ALA A 8 11.97 20.46 -7.08
CA ALA A 8 12.09 19.47 -6.03
C ALA A 8 11.11 18.34 -6.39
N THR A 9 11.50 17.49 -7.34
CA THR A 9 11.01 16.12 -7.34
C THR A 9 11.56 15.50 -6.06
N ALA A 10 10.77 15.60 -5.00
CA ALA A 10 10.89 14.72 -3.85
C ALA A 10 10.72 13.31 -4.41
N ALA A 11 11.84 12.71 -4.80
CA ALA A 11 11.97 11.27 -4.80
C ALA A 11 11.68 10.90 -3.35
N ALA A 12 10.40 10.61 -3.09
CA ALA A 12 9.98 9.95 -1.88
C ALA A 12 10.92 8.77 -1.79
N ASP A 13 11.74 8.82 -0.75
CA ASP A 13 12.71 7.83 -0.34
C ASP A 13 12.04 6.47 -0.47
N SER A 14 12.22 5.85 -1.64
CA SER A 14 11.55 4.61 -2.01
C SER A 14 12.37 3.52 -1.37
N GLY A 15 12.34 3.51 -0.04
CA GLY A 15 12.66 2.37 0.76
C GLY A 15 11.74 1.28 0.24
N ALA A 16 12.28 0.48 -0.68
CA ALA A 16 11.73 -0.81 -1.02
C ALA A 16 11.72 -1.59 0.29
N ASP A 17 10.64 -1.43 1.05
CA ASP A 17 10.30 -2.26 2.18
C ASP A 17 9.98 -3.63 1.59
N SER A 18 11.05 -4.32 1.20
CA SER A 18 11.09 -5.61 0.50
C SER A 18 10.78 -6.71 1.52
N GLY A 19 9.74 -6.46 2.31
CA GLY A 19 9.45 -7.08 3.58
C GLY A 19 7.96 -7.04 3.89
N VAL A 20 7.53 -7.99 4.69
CA VAL A 20 6.13 -8.05 5.14
C VAL A 20 5.91 -7.00 6.22
N GLY A 21 5.26 -5.89 5.85
CA GLY A 21 4.82 -4.84 6.77
C GLY A 21 3.46 -5.12 7.40
N THR A 22 3.16 -4.38 8.46
CA THR A 22 1.82 -4.33 9.07
C THR A 22 1.19 -2.99 8.72
N TYR A 23 0.01 -3.05 8.12
CA TYR A 23 -0.69 -1.87 7.66
C TYR A 23 -2.11 -1.83 8.19
N ARG A 24 -2.64 -0.63 8.34
CA ARG A 24 -4.03 -0.36 8.68
C ARG A 24 -4.75 0.16 7.45
N VAL A 25 -5.90 -0.43 7.13
CA VAL A 25 -6.75 0.04 6.03
C VAL A 25 -7.32 1.41 6.39
N VAL A 26 -6.97 2.44 5.62
CA VAL A 26 -7.53 3.80 5.76
C VAL A 26 -8.76 3.92 4.87
N ASP A 27 -8.61 3.51 3.62
CA ASP A 27 -9.70 3.42 2.64
C ASP A 27 -9.73 1.97 2.14
N PRO A 28 -10.88 1.29 2.27
CA PRO A 28 -11.03 -0.10 1.84
C PRO A 28 -10.87 -0.21 0.32
N MET A 29 -10.71 -1.45 -0.16
CA MET A 29 -10.59 -1.71 -1.58
C MET A 29 -11.85 -1.28 -2.31
N ASP A 30 -11.69 -0.45 -3.33
CA ASP A 30 -12.77 -0.05 -4.22
C ASP A 30 -12.96 -1.06 -5.36
N GLU A 31 -13.97 -0.80 -6.20
CA GLU A 31 -14.29 -1.62 -7.38
C GLU A 31 -13.16 -1.70 -8.42
N THR A 32 -12.20 -0.76 -8.38
CA THR A 32 -11.03 -0.73 -9.26
C THR A 32 -9.85 -1.51 -8.69
N GLY A 33 -9.98 -2.04 -7.47
CA GLY A 33 -8.91 -2.75 -6.77
C GLY A 33 -7.90 -1.83 -6.08
N ARG A 34 -8.21 -0.53 -5.99
CA ARG A 34 -7.36 0.45 -5.30
C ARG A 34 -7.74 0.54 -3.84
N MET A 35 -6.76 0.75 -2.97
CA MET A 35 -6.99 0.97 -1.54
C MET A 35 -5.90 1.87 -0.94
N THR A 36 -6.21 2.49 0.19
CA THR A 36 -5.23 3.27 0.96
C THR A 36 -4.92 2.55 2.25
N VAL A 37 -3.63 2.32 2.51
CA VAL A 37 -3.18 1.69 3.74
C VAL A 37 -2.14 2.56 4.44
N LYS A 38 -2.10 2.48 5.76
CA LYS A 38 -1.16 3.23 6.60
C LYS A 38 -0.26 2.26 7.35
N SER A 39 1.05 2.40 7.22
CA SER A 39 2.04 1.64 7.99
C SER A 39 1.93 1.97 9.49
N THR A 40 2.43 1.08 10.34
CA THR A 40 2.59 1.33 11.78
C THR A 40 3.44 2.55 12.08
N ASP A 41 4.36 2.90 11.19
CA ASP A 41 5.25 4.06 11.32
C ASP A 41 4.58 5.38 10.91
N GLY A 42 3.33 5.31 10.45
CA GLY A 42 2.51 6.47 10.12
C GLY A 42 2.54 6.86 8.64
N GLU A 43 3.35 6.19 7.82
CA GLU A 43 3.41 6.40 6.38
C GLU A 43 2.14 5.89 5.68
N THR A 44 1.67 6.62 4.67
CA THR A 44 0.46 6.26 3.91
C THR A 44 0.85 5.81 2.51
N HIS A 45 0.46 4.60 2.14
CA HIS A 45 0.72 4.00 0.84
C HIS A 45 -0.58 3.85 0.06
N THR A 46 -0.50 4.21 -1.23
CA THR A 46 -1.58 3.96 -2.19
C THR A 46 -1.32 2.61 -2.85
N VAL A 47 -2.22 1.66 -2.61
CA VAL A 47 -2.22 0.35 -3.25
C VAL A 47 -3.10 0.45 -4.49
N VAL A 48 -2.53 0.13 -5.65
CA VAL A 48 -3.23 0.21 -6.94
C VAL A 48 -3.72 -1.14 -7.44
N GLY A 49 -3.43 -2.21 -6.71
CA GLY A 49 -3.87 -3.56 -7.04
C GLY A 49 -3.08 -4.64 -6.28
N ALA A 50 -3.24 -5.88 -6.70
CA ALA A 50 -2.48 -7.01 -6.19
C ALA A 50 -1.89 -7.83 -7.34
N LEU A 51 -0.78 -8.54 -7.09
CA LEU A 51 -0.14 -9.38 -8.10
C LEU A 51 -1.01 -10.57 -8.54
N ASP A 52 -1.99 -10.98 -7.73
CA ASP A 52 -2.88 -12.11 -8.02
C ASP A 52 -4.31 -11.83 -7.53
N GLU A 53 -5.29 -12.34 -8.27
CA GLU A 53 -6.73 -12.14 -7.98
C GLU A 53 -7.15 -12.71 -6.62
N ARG A 54 -6.48 -13.77 -6.13
CA ARG A 54 -6.77 -14.31 -4.79
C ARG A 54 -6.39 -13.33 -3.70
N LEU A 55 -5.37 -12.50 -3.92
CA LEU A 55 -4.96 -11.48 -2.97
C LEU A 55 -5.97 -10.32 -2.95
N SER A 56 -6.42 -9.85 -4.12
CA SER A 56 -7.45 -8.81 -4.19
C SER A 56 -8.75 -9.26 -3.53
N ARG A 57 -9.22 -10.48 -3.80
CA ARG A 57 -10.41 -11.04 -3.13
C ARG A 57 -10.28 -11.10 -1.60
N ARG A 58 -9.10 -11.43 -1.07
CA ARG A 58 -8.85 -11.44 0.38
C ARG A 58 -8.80 -10.05 1.02
N LEU A 59 -8.53 -9.03 0.22
CA LEU A 59 -8.47 -7.64 0.63
C LEU A 59 -9.81 -6.92 0.45
N ALA A 60 -10.65 -7.36 -0.49
CA ALA A 60 -11.98 -6.82 -0.72
C ALA A 60 -12.86 -6.84 0.53
N ASP A 61 -12.75 -7.89 1.36
CA ASP A 61 -13.51 -8.00 2.62
C ASP A 61 -12.93 -7.15 3.78
N ARG A 62 -11.84 -6.41 3.56
CA ARG A 62 -11.16 -5.65 4.62
C ARG A 62 -11.79 -4.28 4.79
N ALA A 63 -12.54 -4.14 5.88
CA ALA A 63 -13.14 -2.88 6.27
C ALA A 63 -12.09 -1.83 6.67
N ARG A 64 -12.51 -0.56 6.59
CA ARG A 64 -11.75 0.56 7.14
C ARG A 64 -11.37 0.32 8.60
N GLY A 65 -10.12 0.61 8.93
CA GLY A 65 -9.56 0.43 10.27
C GLY A 65 -9.04 -0.98 10.54
N ALA A 66 -9.30 -1.96 9.67
CA ALA A 66 -8.75 -3.30 9.79
C ALA A 66 -7.23 -3.27 9.67
N THR A 67 -6.57 -4.09 10.48
CA THR A 67 -5.14 -4.36 10.32
C THR A 67 -4.97 -5.44 9.26
N VAL A 68 -3.85 -5.43 8.55
CA VAL A 68 -3.49 -6.40 7.51
C VAL A 68 -1.97 -6.51 7.46
N ARG A 69 -1.43 -7.73 7.34
CA ARG A 69 0.00 -7.95 7.11
C ARG A 69 0.21 -8.30 5.65
N MET A 70 0.96 -7.45 4.95
CA MET A 70 1.19 -7.61 3.53
C MET A 70 2.59 -7.19 3.14
N GLU A 71 2.99 -7.64 1.96
CA GLU A 71 4.22 -7.23 1.30
C GLU A 71 3.80 -6.33 0.15
N LEU A 72 4.29 -5.08 0.17
CA LEU A 72 4.07 -4.12 -0.89
C LEU A 72 5.27 -4.17 -1.83
N SER A 73 4.98 -4.09 -3.13
CA SER A 73 5.99 -3.92 -4.17
C SER A 73 5.63 -2.72 -5.02
N GLU A 74 6.60 -2.10 -5.67
CA GLU A 74 6.33 -1.01 -6.59
C GLU A 74 5.44 -1.48 -7.74
N ALA A 75 4.47 -0.65 -8.10
CA ALA A 75 3.66 -0.92 -9.28
C ALA A 75 4.53 -0.76 -10.54
N PRO A 76 4.35 -1.60 -11.58
CA PRO A 76 5.11 -1.48 -12.83
C PRO A 76 4.83 -0.17 -13.60
N SER A 77 3.74 0.53 -13.26
CA SER A 77 3.44 1.89 -13.74
C SER A 77 4.31 2.98 -13.11
N GLY A 78 5.10 2.66 -12.08
CA GLY A 78 5.90 3.64 -11.31
C GLY A 78 5.05 4.54 -10.41
N THR A 79 3.77 4.23 -10.19
CA THR A 79 2.89 5.02 -9.33
C THR A 79 2.11 4.10 -8.39
N GLY A 80 2.36 4.25 -7.10
CA GLY A 80 1.75 3.44 -6.05
C GLY A 80 2.38 2.05 -5.93
N HIS A 81 1.72 1.20 -5.14
CA HIS A 81 2.20 -0.13 -4.80
C HIS A 81 1.20 -1.22 -5.20
N VAL A 82 1.70 -2.41 -5.48
CA VAL A 82 0.91 -3.62 -5.62
C VAL A 82 1.15 -4.54 -4.44
N VAL A 83 0.11 -5.26 -4.03
CA VAL A 83 0.26 -6.28 -2.98
C VAL A 83 0.87 -7.54 -3.59
N ALA A 84 2.10 -7.84 -3.20
CA ALA A 84 2.79 -9.05 -3.62
C ALA A 84 2.39 -10.26 -2.79
N ARG A 85 2.10 -10.06 -1.51
CA ARG A 85 1.71 -11.14 -0.60
C ARG A 85 0.84 -10.64 0.54
N VAL A 86 -0.13 -11.46 0.95
CA VAL A 86 -0.89 -11.26 2.19
C VAL A 86 -0.58 -12.40 3.14
N LYS A 87 -0.03 -12.10 4.32
CA LYS A 87 0.21 -13.10 5.37
C LYS A 87 -1.00 -13.21 6.31
N ALA A 88 -1.20 -14.43 6.82
CA ALA A 88 -2.16 -14.66 7.89
C ALA A 88 -1.66 -13.93 9.15
N GLY A 89 -2.50 -13.08 9.74
CA GLY A 89 -2.12 -12.36 10.96
C GLY A 89 -2.72 -10.97 11.06
N ALA A 90 -4.03 -10.85 10.89
CA ALA A 90 -4.72 -9.64 11.29
C ALA A 90 -6.13 -9.91 11.83
N LEU A 91 -6.25 -10.95 12.64
CA LEU A 91 -7.32 -10.99 13.62
C LEU A 91 -6.84 -10.11 14.79
N PRO A 92 -7.57 -9.06 15.21
CA PRO A 92 -7.49 -8.70 16.62
C PRO A 92 -7.84 -9.97 17.41
N PRO A 93 -7.15 -10.28 18.53
CA PRO A 93 -7.71 -11.26 19.45
C PRO A 93 -9.12 -10.79 19.81
N LEU A 94 -10.09 -11.71 19.70
CA LEU A 94 -11.44 -11.52 20.24
C LEU A 94 -11.37 -11.23 21.74
#